data_AF-Q5G6E3-F1
#
_entry.id   AF-Q5G6E3-F1
#
_cell.length_a   1.000
_cell.length_b   1.000
_cell.length_c   1.000
_cell.angle_alpha   90.00
_cell.angle_beta   90.00
_cell.angle_gamma   90.00
#
_symmetry.space_group_name_H-M   'P 1'
#
loop_
_entity.id
_entity.type
_entity.pdbx_description
1 polymer ?
#
loop_
_entity_poly.entity_id
_entity_poly.type
_entity_poly.pdbx_seq_one_letter_code
_entity_poly.pdbx_strand_id
1 'polypeptide(L)'
;IFVLLTIWKTKKFHRPMYYFIGNLALSDLLAGVAYTANLLLSGATTYKLTPAQWFLREGSMFVALSASVFSLLAIAIERYITMLKMKLHNGSNNFRLFLLISACWVISLILGGLPIMGWNCISALSSCSTVLPLYHKHYILFCTTVFTLLLLSIVILYCRIYSLVRTRSRRLTFRKNISKASRSSEKSLALLKTVIIVLSVFIACWAPLFILLLLDVGCKVKTCDILFRAEYFLVLAVLNSGTNPIIYTLTNKEMRRAFIRIMSCCKCPSGD
;
A
#
# COMPACT_ATOMS: atom_id res chain seq x y z
N ILE A 1 8.39 9.58 6.29
CA ILE A 1 8.79 10.12 7.62
C ILE A 1 7.77 11.14 8.18
N PHE A 2 7.54 12.29 7.53
CA PHE A 2 6.65 13.33 8.06
C PHE A 2 5.23 12.87 8.42
N VAL A 3 4.62 11.97 7.62
CA VAL A 3 3.30 11.40 7.93
C VAL A 3 3.30 10.66 9.27
N LEU A 4 4.32 9.83 9.52
CA LEU A 4 4.50 9.10 10.78
C LEU A 4 4.66 10.07 11.97
N LEU A 5 5.53 11.07 11.82
CA LEU A 5 5.73 12.11 12.84
C LEU A 5 4.43 12.87 13.15
N THR A 6 3.63 13.17 12.11
CA THR A 6 2.36 13.88 12.25
C THR A 6 1.35 13.08 13.05
N ILE A 7 1.24 11.77 12.78
CA ILE A 7 0.36 10.87 13.50
C ILE A 7 0.83 10.74 14.96
N TRP A 8 2.13 10.56 15.19
CA TRP A 8 2.70 10.38 16.54
C TRP A 8 2.54 11.62 17.43
N LYS A 9 2.79 12.83 16.90
CA LYS A 9 2.71 14.08 17.68
C LYS A 9 1.26 14.53 17.94
N THR A 10 0.32 14.18 17.07
CA THR A 10 -1.04 14.74 17.12
C THR A 10 -2.00 13.81 17.87
N LYS A 11 -2.32 14.11 19.15
CA LYS A 11 -3.23 13.28 19.97
C LYS A 11 -4.57 12.96 19.29
N LYS A 12 -5.11 13.88 18.48
CA LYS A 12 -6.36 13.71 17.72
C LYS A 12 -6.29 12.57 16.69
N PHE A 13 -5.10 12.21 16.23
CA PHE A 13 -4.87 11.13 15.26
C PHE A 13 -4.62 9.76 15.91
N HIS A 14 -4.72 9.61 17.23
CA HIS A 14 -4.72 8.28 17.86
C HIS A 14 -6.10 7.59 17.72
N ARG A 15 -6.51 7.34 16.48
CA ARG A 15 -7.70 6.55 16.11
C ARG A 15 -7.27 5.38 15.23
N PRO A 16 -7.98 4.22 15.25
CA PRO A 16 -7.59 3.02 14.51
C PRO A 16 -7.22 3.26 13.04
N MET A 17 -8.03 4.06 12.35
CA MET A 17 -7.80 4.46 10.96
C MET A 17 -6.40 5.07 10.72
N TYR A 18 -5.95 5.97 11.59
CA TYR A 18 -4.67 6.66 11.41
C TYR A 18 -3.48 5.75 11.74
N TYR A 19 -3.63 4.76 12.61
CA TYR A 19 -2.58 3.74 12.80
C TYR A 19 -2.37 2.89 11.54
N PHE A 20 -3.45 2.53 10.82
CA PHE A 20 -3.30 1.85 9.53
C PHE A 20 -2.68 2.75 8.45
N ILE A 21 -3.00 4.05 8.44
CA ILE A 21 -2.31 5.02 7.57
C ILE A 21 -0.84 5.13 7.94
N GLY A 22 -0.51 5.10 9.23
CA GLY A 22 0.86 5.03 9.72
C GLY A 22 1.56 3.75 9.24
N ASN A 23 0.91 2.60 9.33
CA ASN A 23 1.46 1.34 8.85
C ASN A 23 1.72 1.36 7.33
N LEU A 24 0.79 1.91 6.56
CA LEU A 24 0.97 2.11 5.12
C LEU A 24 2.15 3.05 4.83
N ALA A 25 2.25 4.17 5.55
CA ALA A 25 3.37 5.10 5.41
C ALA A 25 4.73 4.50 5.84
N LEU A 26 4.73 3.55 6.77
CA LEU A 26 5.92 2.78 7.16
C LEU A 26 6.32 1.80 6.05
N SER A 27 5.34 1.09 5.49
CA SER A 27 5.55 0.20 4.35
C SER A 27 6.13 0.94 3.14
N ASP A 28 5.57 2.10 2.80
CA ASP A 28 6.07 2.96 1.71
C ASP A 28 7.47 3.53 1.99
N LEU A 29 7.76 3.87 3.25
CA LEU A 29 9.11 4.30 3.65
C LEU A 29 10.12 3.18 3.45
N LEU A 30 9.78 1.96 3.87
CA LEU A 30 10.61 0.78 3.71
C LEU A 30 10.76 0.39 2.24
N ALA A 31 9.72 0.56 1.41
CA ALA A 31 9.81 0.40 -0.04
C ALA A 31 10.84 1.37 -0.64
N GLY A 32 10.84 2.64 -0.21
CA GLY A 32 11.81 3.63 -0.65
C GLY A 32 13.26 3.29 -0.24
N VAL A 33 13.45 2.83 1.00
CA VAL A 33 14.75 2.36 1.49
C VAL A 33 15.22 1.13 0.72
N ALA A 34 14.34 0.13 0.55
CA ALA A 34 14.61 -1.08 -0.20
C ALA A 34 14.98 -0.77 -1.66
N TYR A 35 14.27 0.15 -2.30
CA TYR A 35 14.56 0.54 -3.68
C TYR A 35 15.87 1.33 -3.79
N THR A 36 16.17 2.20 -2.82
CA THR A 36 17.47 2.89 -2.79
C THR A 36 18.62 1.90 -2.63
N ALA A 37 18.47 0.91 -1.75
CA ALA A 37 19.42 -0.19 -1.64
C ALA A 37 19.48 -1.01 -2.94
N ASN A 38 18.35 -1.24 -3.61
CA ASN A 38 18.29 -1.91 -4.91
C ASN A 38 19.11 -1.17 -5.97
N LEU A 39 18.99 0.16 -6.05
CA LEU A 39 19.78 0.99 -6.98
C LEU A 39 21.29 0.91 -6.67
N LEU A 40 21.68 1.02 -5.40
CA LEU A 40 23.08 0.92 -4.97
C LEU A 40 23.70 -0.46 -5.22
N LEU A 41 22.87 -1.50 -5.17
CA LEU A 41 23.29 -2.88 -5.38
C LEU A 41 23.04 -3.39 -6.82
N SER A 42 22.57 -2.53 -7.73
CA SER A 42 22.29 -2.87 -9.13
C SER A 42 23.45 -2.53 -10.08
N GLY A 43 23.34 -2.94 -11.35
CA GLY A 43 24.41 -2.75 -12.33
C GLY A 43 25.61 -3.66 -12.07
N ALA A 44 26.83 -3.12 -12.09
CA ALA A 44 28.07 -3.89 -11.96
C ALA A 44 28.20 -4.64 -10.62
N THR A 45 27.57 -4.14 -9.54
CA THR A 45 27.57 -4.81 -8.24
C THR A 45 26.65 -6.02 -8.19
N THR A 46 25.70 -6.16 -9.12
CA THR A 46 24.75 -7.28 -9.14
C THR A 46 25.46 -8.63 -9.21
N TYR A 47 26.52 -8.72 -10.01
CA TYR A 47 27.32 -9.94 -10.16
C TYR A 47 28.21 -10.27 -8.96
N LYS A 48 28.39 -9.31 -8.03
CA LYS A 48 29.13 -9.52 -6.77
C LYS A 48 28.25 -10.02 -5.64
N LEU A 49 26.92 -10.03 -5.82
CA LEU A 49 25.98 -10.47 -4.80
C LEU A 49 25.92 -11.98 -4.72
N THR A 50 25.87 -12.52 -3.50
CA THR A 50 25.50 -13.92 -3.30
C THR A 50 24.00 -14.12 -3.60
N PRO A 51 23.55 -15.34 -3.96
CA PRO A 51 22.12 -15.61 -4.17
C PRO A 51 21.24 -15.19 -2.99
N ALA A 52 21.71 -15.39 -1.76
CA ALA A 52 21.01 -14.96 -0.55
C ALA A 52 20.86 -13.42 -0.46
N GLN A 53 21.92 -12.67 -0.76
CA GLN A 53 21.86 -11.20 -0.79
C GLN A 53 20.94 -10.70 -1.92
N TRP A 54 20.96 -11.37 -3.07
CA TRP A 54 20.10 -11.06 -4.19
C TRP A 54 18.62 -11.28 -3.85
N PHE A 55 18.26 -12.41 -3.23
CA PHE A 55 16.90 -12.65 -2.76
C PHE A 55 16.48 -11.71 -1.64
N LEU A 56 17.39 -11.31 -0.74
CA LEU A 56 17.08 -10.32 0.28
C LEU A 56 16.74 -8.96 -0.38
N ARG A 57 17.50 -8.57 -1.41
CA ARG A 57 17.30 -7.33 -2.17
C ARG A 57 15.92 -7.32 -2.84
N GLU A 58 15.60 -8.31 -3.67
CA GLU A 58 14.30 -8.35 -4.36
C GLU A 58 13.14 -8.71 -3.41
N GLY A 59 13.37 -9.61 -2.46
CA GLY A 59 12.41 -10.00 -1.44
C GLY A 59 11.96 -8.81 -0.58
N SER A 60 12.86 -7.87 -0.27
CA SER A 60 12.51 -6.66 0.47
C SER A 60 11.45 -5.80 -0.24
N MET A 61 11.49 -5.73 -1.58
CA MET A 61 10.47 -5.06 -2.39
C MET A 61 9.13 -5.81 -2.36
N PHE A 62 9.16 -7.15 -2.39
CA PHE A 62 7.96 -7.98 -2.23
C PHE A 62 7.32 -7.84 -0.84
N VAL A 63 8.13 -7.78 0.22
CA VAL A 63 7.65 -7.55 1.59
C VAL A 63 6.94 -6.19 1.67
N ALA A 64 7.54 -5.13 1.12
CA ALA A 64 6.96 -3.80 1.14
C ALA A 64 5.66 -3.71 0.32
N LEU A 65 5.61 -4.32 -0.87
CA LEU A 65 4.37 -4.45 -1.65
C LEU A 65 3.27 -5.15 -0.83
N SER A 66 3.61 -6.32 -0.28
CA SER A 66 2.69 -7.14 0.50
C SER A 66 2.13 -6.36 1.70
N ALA A 67 3.00 -5.69 2.46
CA ALA A 67 2.62 -4.93 3.65
C ALA A 67 1.71 -3.75 3.27
N SER A 68 1.93 -3.10 2.13
CA SER A 68 1.06 -2.06 1.61
C SER A 68 -0.33 -2.59 1.19
N VAL A 69 -0.40 -3.72 0.49
CA VAL A 69 -1.68 -4.34 0.09
C VAL A 69 -2.50 -4.77 1.31
N PHE A 70 -1.89 -5.45 2.29
CA PHE A 70 -2.58 -5.84 3.51
C PHE A 70 -3.01 -4.62 4.35
N SER A 71 -2.20 -3.56 4.37
CA SER A 71 -2.59 -2.30 5.02
C SER A 71 -3.82 -1.67 4.35
N LEU A 72 -3.87 -1.63 3.02
CA LEU A 72 -5.03 -1.13 2.27
C LEU A 72 -6.29 -1.98 2.52
N LEU A 73 -6.15 -3.30 2.60
CA LEU A 73 -7.24 -4.19 2.96
C LEU A 73 -7.74 -3.94 4.38
N ALA A 74 -6.84 -3.79 5.35
CA ALA A 74 -7.21 -3.49 6.73
C ALA A 74 -7.94 -2.14 6.84
N ILE A 75 -7.50 -1.12 6.10
CA ILE A 75 -8.19 0.17 5.99
C ILE A 75 -9.60 -0.05 5.40
N ALA A 76 -9.74 -0.84 4.34
CA ALA A 76 -11.03 -1.12 3.70
C ALA A 76 -12.02 -1.82 4.65
N ILE A 77 -11.54 -2.83 5.39
CA ILE A 77 -12.34 -3.56 6.38
C ILE A 77 -12.78 -2.63 7.53
N GLU A 78 -11.85 -1.85 8.08
CA GLU A 78 -12.15 -0.90 9.15
C GLU A 78 -13.20 0.14 8.72
N ARG A 79 -13.08 0.64 7.48
CA ARG A 79 -14.07 1.55 6.87
C ARG A 79 -15.43 0.90 6.72
N TYR A 80 -15.47 -0.32 6.21
CA TYR A 80 -16.71 -1.07 6.06
C TYR A 80 -17.43 -1.23 7.40
N ILE A 81 -16.71 -1.66 8.44
CA ILE A 81 -17.25 -1.85 9.79
C ILE A 81 -17.76 -0.52 10.38
N THR A 82 -16.96 0.54 10.29
CA THR A 82 -17.31 1.87 10.83
C THR A 82 -18.59 2.42 10.17
N MET A 83 -18.73 2.24 8.85
CA MET A 83 -19.88 2.75 8.11
C MET A 83 -21.13 1.89 8.28
N LEU A 84 -20.99 0.57 8.41
CA LEU A 84 -22.12 -0.30 8.69
C LEU A 84 -22.69 -0.05 10.08
N LYS A 85 -21.84 0.00 11.11
CA LYS A 85 -22.30 0.00 12.50
C LYS A 85 -22.79 1.37 12.98
N MET A 86 -22.58 2.47 12.24
CA MET A 86 -22.86 3.86 12.66
C MET A 86 -22.39 4.19 14.09
N LYS A 87 -21.51 3.37 14.66
CA LYS A 87 -21.03 3.52 16.03
C LYS A 87 -19.87 4.50 15.96
N LEU A 88 -20.02 5.62 16.68
CA LEU A 88 -18.86 6.26 17.28
C LEU A 88 -18.11 5.14 18.01
N HIS A 89 -16.93 4.81 17.50
CA HIS A 89 -16.10 3.72 17.98
C HIS A 89 -15.78 3.93 19.46
N ASN A 90 -16.63 3.39 20.33
CA ASN A 90 -16.47 3.46 21.76
C ASN A 90 -15.62 2.24 22.14
N GLY A 91 -14.31 2.47 22.20
CA GLY A 91 -13.30 1.48 22.56
C GLY A 91 -12.97 0.50 21.44
N SER A 92 -12.12 0.89 20.49
CA SER A 92 -11.27 -0.12 19.84
C SER A 92 -10.42 -0.72 20.93
N ASN A 93 -10.42 -2.05 21.08
CA ASN A 93 -9.32 -2.67 21.79
C ASN A 93 -8.06 -2.45 20.94
N ASN A 94 -7.18 -1.53 21.37
CA ASN A 94 -5.92 -1.22 20.67
C ASN A 94 -5.11 -2.50 20.43
N PHE A 95 -5.27 -3.51 21.29
CA PHE A 95 -4.68 -4.84 21.11
C PHE A 95 -5.05 -5.49 19.77
N ARG A 96 -6.33 -5.47 19.38
CA ARG A 96 -6.78 -6.05 18.09
C ARG A 96 -6.10 -5.36 16.90
N LEU A 97 -5.91 -4.04 17.00
CA LEU A 97 -5.27 -3.25 15.96
C LEU A 97 -3.79 -3.62 15.81
N PHE A 98 -3.05 -3.71 16.91
CA PHE A 98 -1.65 -4.12 16.90
C PHE A 98 -1.49 -5.58 16.45
N LEU A 99 -2.41 -6.47 16.80
CA LEU A 99 -2.43 -7.85 16.30
C LEU A 99 -2.60 -7.88 14.78
N LEU A 100 -3.56 -7.12 14.23
CA LEU A 100 -3.75 -7.03 12.78
C LEU A 100 -2.52 -6.48 12.05
N ILE A 101 -1.90 -5.41 12.58
CA ILE A 101 -0.67 -4.85 12.01
C ILE A 101 0.46 -5.89 12.04
N SER A 102 0.65 -6.56 13.17
CA SER A 102 1.68 -7.60 13.34
C SER A 102 1.45 -8.76 12.38
N ALA A 103 0.21 -9.22 12.23
CA ALA A 103 -0.16 -10.26 11.28
C ALA A 103 0.11 -9.85 9.83
N CYS A 104 -0.17 -8.58 9.45
CA CYS A 104 0.17 -8.06 8.12
C CYS A 104 1.67 -8.21 7.86
N TRP A 105 2.53 -7.77 8.79
CA TRP A 105 3.97 -7.88 8.65
C TRP A 105 4.47 -9.32 8.60
N VAL A 106 3.98 -10.18 9.48
CA VAL A 106 4.37 -11.60 9.50
C VAL A 106 4.02 -12.27 8.17
N ILE A 107 2.80 -12.07 7.66
CA ILE A 107 2.39 -12.64 6.37
C ILE A 107 3.24 -12.05 5.23
N SER A 108 3.54 -10.76 5.26
CA SER A 108 4.39 -10.11 4.25
C SER A 108 5.82 -10.64 4.25
N LEU A 109 6.42 -10.84 5.42
CA LEU A 109 7.75 -11.42 5.57
C LEU A 109 7.80 -12.86 5.08
N ILE A 110 6.78 -13.67 5.42
CA ILE A 110 6.67 -15.04 4.92
C ILE A 110 6.60 -15.03 3.39
N LEU A 111 5.64 -14.28 2.81
CA LEU A 111 5.46 -14.24 1.35
C LEU A 111 6.71 -13.75 0.61
N GLY A 112 7.39 -12.72 1.12
CA GLY A 112 8.62 -12.20 0.52
C GLY A 112 9.84 -13.11 0.72
N GLY A 113 9.85 -13.92 1.79
CA GLY A 113 10.95 -14.83 2.14
C GLY A 113 10.87 -16.23 1.54
N LEU A 114 9.70 -16.66 1.03
CA LEU A 114 9.51 -17.99 0.43
C LEU A 114 10.58 -18.40 -0.61
N PRO A 115 11.06 -17.51 -1.52
CA PRO A 115 12.12 -17.87 -2.47
C PRO A 115 13.45 -18.24 -1.79
N ILE A 116 13.79 -17.56 -0.68
CA ILE A 116 14.99 -17.84 0.14
C ILE A 116 14.85 -19.22 0.79
N MET A 117 13.63 -19.58 1.20
CA MET A 117 13.32 -20.85 1.85
C MET A 117 13.21 -22.04 0.88
N GLY A 118 13.35 -21.83 -0.43
CA GLY A 118 13.44 -22.90 -1.42
C GLY A 118 12.56 -22.75 -2.66
N TRP A 119 11.61 -21.81 -2.68
CA TRP A 119 10.75 -21.61 -3.87
C TRP A 119 11.43 -20.73 -4.94
N ASN A 120 12.61 -21.17 -5.40
CA ASN A 120 13.42 -20.51 -6.41
C ASN A 120 13.68 -21.44 -7.62
N CYS A 121 14.36 -20.92 -8.65
CA CYS A 121 14.62 -21.67 -9.88
C CYS A 121 16.10 -22.04 -10.07
N ILE A 122 16.93 -22.02 -9.02
CA ILE A 122 18.39 -22.23 -9.14
C ILE A 122 18.71 -23.59 -9.77
N SER A 123 17.97 -24.63 -9.43
CA SER A 123 18.14 -25.98 -9.99
C SER A 123 17.32 -26.23 -11.28
N ALA A 124 16.54 -25.26 -11.74
CA ALA A 124 15.59 -25.41 -12.85
C ALA A 124 15.53 -24.13 -13.72
N LEU A 125 16.59 -23.87 -14.48
CA LEU A 125 16.76 -22.65 -15.28
C LEU A 125 15.63 -22.41 -16.30
N SER A 126 15.03 -23.48 -16.84
CA SER A 126 13.89 -23.38 -17.78
C SER A 126 12.65 -22.75 -17.16
N SER A 127 12.53 -22.78 -15.83
CA SER A 127 11.42 -22.21 -15.07
C SER A 127 11.73 -20.85 -14.46
N CYS A 128 12.90 -20.26 -14.77
CA CYS A 128 13.28 -18.93 -14.30
C CYS A 128 12.55 -17.81 -15.05
N SER A 129 12.24 -16.76 -14.32
CA SER A 129 11.73 -15.49 -14.83
C SER A 129 12.82 -14.70 -15.58
N THR A 130 12.41 -13.98 -16.63
CA THR A 130 13.30 -13.07 -17.36
C THR A 130 13.47 -11.75 -16.60
N VAL A 131 12.41 -11.28 -15.94
CA VAL A 131 12.40 -10.00 -15.21
C VAL A 131 13.12 -10.11 -13.87
N LEU A 132 12.95 -11.22 -13.15
CA LEU A 132 13.60 -11.51 -11.87
C LEU A 132 14.42 -12.80 -11.98
N PRO A 133 15.67 -12.72 -12.49
CA PRO A 133 16.54 -13.89 -12.60
C PRO A 133 16.73 -14.53 -11.21
N LEU A 134 16.57 -15.85 -11.07
CA LEU A 134 16.50 -16.64 -9.81
C LEU A 134 15.08 -16.83 -9.23
N TYR A 135 14.09 -16.01 -9.57
CA TYR A 135 12.70 -16.29 -9.19
C TYR A 135 12.06 -17.36 -10.08
N HIS A 136 11.31 -18.26 -9.44
CA HIS A 136 10.53 -19.27 -10.14
C HIS A 136 9.25 -18.64 -10.73
N LYS A 137 8.93 -18.93 -12.01
CA LYS A 137 7.72 -18.38 -12.67
C LYS A 137 6.42 -18.67 -11.92
N HIS A 138 6.22 -19.90 -11.43
CA HIS A 138 5.08 -20.24 -10.58
C HIS A 138 4.97 -19.43 -9.28
N TYR A 139 6.09 -19.06 -8.65
CA TYR A 139 6.05 -18.17 -7.48
C TYR A 139 5.56 -16.77 -7.87
N ILE A 140 6.07 -16.23 -8.99
CA ILE A 140 5.64 -14.92 -9.49
C ILE A 140 4.15 -14.95 -9.84
N LEU A 141 3.69 -16.02 -10.51
CA LEU A 141 2.28 -16.23 -10.80
C LEU A 141 1.44 -16.26 -9.52
N PHE A 142 1.84 -17.07 -8.53
CA PHE A 142 1.17 -17.16 -7.24
C PHE A 142 1.03 -15.79 -6.57
N CYS A 143 2.13 -15.04 -6.44
CA CYS A 143 2.10 -13.71 -5.81
C CYS A 143 1.22 -12.74 -6.60
N THR A 144 1.33 -12.72 -7.93
CA THR A 144 0.55 -11.83 -8.79
C THR A 144 -0.94 -12.15 -8.70
N THR A 145 -1.32 -13.42 -8.73
CA THR A 145 -2.72 -13.85 -8.54
C THR A 145 -3.23 -13.49 -7.15
N VAL A 146 -2.46 -13.73 -6.09
CA VAL A 146 -2.87 -13.38 -4.72
C VAL A 146 -3.08 -11.87 -4.58
N PHE A 147 -2.13 -11.04 -5.00
CA PHE A 147 -2.24 -9.58 -4.88
C PHE A 147 -3.36 -9.01 -5.75
N THR A 148 -3.56 -9.52 -6.97
CA THR A 148 -4.67 -9.08 -7.83
C THR A 148 -6.03 -9.43 -7.23
N LEU A 149 -6.21 -10.63 -6.67
CA LEU A 149 -7.43 -11.01 -5.96
C LEU A 149 -7.67 -10.15 -4.71
N LEU A 150 -6.63 -9.86 -3.95
CA LEU A 150 -6.73 -8.95 -2.80
C LEU A 150 -7.14 -7.54 -3.24
N LEU A 151 -6.50 -6.98 -4.26
CA LEU A 151 -6.88 -5.66 -4.80
C LEU A 151 -8.32 -5.64 -5.33
N LEU A 152 -8.74 -6.70 -6.03
CA LEU A 152 -10.13 -6.83 -6.49
C LEU A 152 -11.11 -6.86 -5.31
N SER A 153 -10.79 -7.59 -4.24
CA SER A 153 -11.61 -7.61 -3.02
C SER A 153 -11.75 -6.22 -2.39
N ILE A 154 -10.66 -5.44 -2.38
CA ILE A 154 -10.66 -4.06 -1.86
C ILE A 154 -11.55 -3.16 -2.72
N VAL A 155 -11.46 -3.26 -4.05
CA VAL A 155 -12.32 -2.52 -4.98
C VAL A 155 -13.79 -2.86 -4.74
N ILE A 156 -14.14 -4.15 -4.64
CA ILE A 156 -15.51 -4.61 -4.37
C ILE A 156 -16.03 -4.04 -3.04
N LEU A 157 -15.21 -4.08 -1.98
CA LEU A 157 -15.55 -3.50 -0.69
C LEU A 157 -15.84 -2.00 -0.80
N TYR A 158 -14.99 -1.22 -1.49
CA TYR A 158 -15.22 0.21 -1.66
C TYR A 158 -16.44 0.53 -2.53
N CYS A 159 -16.69 -0.24 -3.59
CA CYS A 159 -17.90 -0.11 -4.40
C CYS A 159 -19.16 -0.35 -3.54
N ARG A 160 -19.15 -1.38 -2.68
CA ARG A 160 -20.23 -1.65 -1.73
C ARG A 160 -20.41 -0.50 -0.74
N ILE A 161 -19.32 -0.02 -0.14
CA ILE A 161 -19.35 1.12 0.80
C ILE A 161 -19.93 2.36 0.14
N TYR A 162 -19.45 2.72 -1.06
CA TYR A 162 -19.91 3.88 -1.79
C TYR A 162 -21.41 3.80 -2.11
N SER A 163 -21.86 2.63 -2.57
CA SER A 163 -23.28 2.38 -2.87
C SER A 163 -24.16 2.47 -1.62
N LEU A 164 -23.70 1.93 -0.49
CA LEU A 164 -24.39 2.03 0.80
C LEU A 164 -24.54 3.49 1.26
N VAL A 165 -23.46 4.28 1.19
CA VAL A 165 -23.49 5.70 1.59
C VAL A 165 -24.40 6.51 0.66
N ARG A 166 -24.31 6.30 -0.66
CA ARG A 166 -25.16 7.00 -1.64
C ARG A 166 -26.64 6.69 -1.44
N THR A 167 -26.97 5.43 -1.15
CA THR A 167 -28.35 5.01 -0.88
C THR A 167 -28.89 5.62 0.41
N ARG A 168 -28.09 5.63 1.49
CA ARG A 168 -28.46 6.26 2.76
C ARG A 168 -28.62 7.78 2.62
N SER A 169 -27.74 8.44 1.88
CA SER A 169 -27.84 9.88 1.61
C SER A 169 -29.14 10.23 0.88
N ARG A 170 -29.51 9.47 -0.17
CA ARG A 170 -30.77 9.68 -0.91
C ARG A 170 -32.01 9.50 -0.03
N ARG A 171 -32.03 8.49 0.84
CA ARG A 171 -33.14 8.25 1.79
C ARG A 171 -33.27 9.36 2.84
N LEU A 172 -32.14 9.96 3.25
CA LEU A 172 -32.12 11.05 4.22
C LEU A 172 -32.56 12.39 3.62
N THR A 173 -32.28 12.66 2.33
CA THR A 173 -32.83 13.84 1.63
C THR A 173 -34.36 13.85 1.62
N PHE A 174 -34.99 12.67 1.65
CA PHE A 174 -36.45 12.51 1.67
C PHE A 174 -37.08 12.70 3.07
N ARG A 175 -36.31 12.55 4.16
CA ARG A 175 -36.78 12.80 5.54
C ARG A 175 -36.21 14.14 6.02
N LYS A 176 -37.07 15.15 6.28
CA LYS A 176 -36.80 16.56 6.67
C LYS A 176 -35.72 16.88 7.75
N ASN A 177 -34.93 15.92 8.27
CA ASN A 177 -33.80 16.15 9.18
C ASN A 177 -32.47 16.38 8.42
N ILE A 178 -32.39 17.51 7.72
CA ILE A 178 -31.38 17.78 6.68
C ILE A 178 -30.00 18.17 7.25
N SER A 179 -29.90 18.98 8.30
CA SER A 179 -28.65 19.68 8.65
C SER A 179 -27.58 18.82 9.33
N LYS A 180 -27.95 18.02 10.34
CA LYS A 180 -26.99 17.24 11.16
C LYS A 180 -26.54 15.94 10.46
N ALA A 181 -27.47 15.28 9.75
CA ALA A 181 -27.21 14.05 9.02
C ALA A 181 -26.42 14.30 7.71
N SER A 182 -26.71 15.40 7.00
CA SER A 182 -25.95 15.80 5.81
C SER A 182 -24.46 16.04 6.14
N ARG A 183 -24.18 16.79 7.21
CA ARG A 183 -22.80 17.14 7.60
C ARG A 183 -21.95 15.92 8.04
N SER A 184 -22.57 14.86 8.56
CA SER A 184 -21.89 13.59 8.91
C SER A 184 -21.64 12.73 7.66
N SER A 185 -22.61 12.69 6.74
CA SER A 185 -22.50 12.01 5.44
C SER A 185 -21.39 12.61 4.59
N GLU A 186 -21.32 13.95 4.50
CA GLU A 186 -20.28 14.67 3.75
C GLU A 186 -18.86 14.39 4.26
N LYS A 187 -18.65 14.39 5.58
CA LYS A 187 -17.34 14.04 6.18
C LYS A 187 -16.96 12.60 5.88
N SER A 188 -17.92 11.68 5.96
CA SER A 188 -17.70 10.26 5.64
C SER A 188 -17.38 10.07 4.15
N LEU A 189 -18.05 10.81 3.27
CA LEU A 189 -17.82 10.78 1.82
C LEU A 189 -16.45 11.36 1.44
N ALA A 190 -16.03 12.46 2.07
CA ALA A 190 -14.71 13.07 1.85
C ALA A 190 -13.56 12.13 2.26
N LEU A 191 -13.74 11.42 3.38
CA LEU A 191 -12.81 10.40 3.84
C LEU A 191 -12.77 9.18 2.90
N LEU A 192 -13.90 8.77 2.31
CA LEU A 192 -13.92 7.72 1.28
C LEU A 192 -13.22 8.16 0.01
N LYS A 193 -13.49 9.38 -0.47
CA LYS A 193 -12.84 9.94 -1.66
C LYS A 193 -11.32 9.85 -1.55
N THR A 194 -10.77 10.20 -0.39
CA THR A 194 -9.32 10.08 -0.15
C THR A 194 -8.82 8.64 -0.36
N VAL A 195 -9.48 7.65 0.24
CA VAL A 195 -8.98 6.27 0.13
C VAL A 195 -9.23 5.67 -1.25
N ILE A 196 -10.31 6.04 -1.93
CA ILE A 196 -10.54 5.69 -3.33
C ILE A 196 -9.43 6.25 -4.21
N ILE A 197 -9.04 7.52 -4.02
CA ILE A 197 -7.92 8.12 -4.76
C ILE A 197 -6.62 7.35 -4.50
N VAL A 198 -6.29 7.05 -3.24
CA VAL A 198 -5.10 6.24 -2.88
C VAL A 198 -5.13 4.88 -3.58
N LEU A 199 -6.26 4.18 -3.54
CA LEU A 199 -6.42 2.87 -4.17
C LEU A 199 -6.29 2.96 -5.70
N SER A 200 -6.90 3.96 -6.33
CA SER A 200 -6.82 4.16 -7.77
C SER A 200 -5.40 4.45 -8.23
N VAL A 201 -4.66 5.30 -7.50
CA VAL A 201 -3.24 5.57 -7.80
C VAL A 201 -2.40 4.30 -7.59
N PHE A 202 -2.65 3.55 -6.52
CA PHE A 202 -1.97 2.27 -6.29
C PHE A 202 -2.17 1.31 -7.47
N ILE A 203 -3.42 1.08 -7.90
CA ILE A 203 -3.71 0.18 -9.02
C ILE A 203 -3.06 0.71 -10.31
N ALA A 204 -3.14 2.00 -10.59
CA ALA A 204 -2.55 2.59 -11.80
C ALA A 204 -1.02 2.42 -11.85
N CYS A 205 -0.34 2.51 -10.71
CA CYS A 205 1.11 2.34 -10.63
C CYS A 205 1.57 0.88 -10.66
N TRP A 206 0.81 -0.03 -10.03
CA TRP A 206 1.21 -1.44 -9.88
C TRP A 206 0.68 -2.36 -10.98
N ALA A 207 -0.47 -2.06 -11.59
CA ALA A 207 -1.06 -2.91 -12.63
C ALA A 207 -0.15 -3.12 -13.85
N PRO A 208 0.57 -2.10 -14.37
CA PRO A 208 1.51 -2.32 -15.47
C PRO A 208 2.59 -3.35 -15.15
N LEU A 209 3.13 -3.34 -13.93
CA LEU A 209 4.10 -4.32 -13.47
C LEU A 209 3.48 -5.72 -13.32
N PHE A 210 2.27 -5.83 -12.77
CA PHE A 210 1.57 -7.12 -12.67
C PHE A 210 1.26 -7.73 -14.03
N ILE A 211 0.87 -6.92 -15.01
CA ILE A 211 0.67 -7.37 -16.40
C ILE A 211 1.99 -7.86 -16.99
N LEU A 212 3.09 -7.13 -16.78
CA LEU A 212 4.43 -7.54 -17.24
C LEU A 212 4.86 -8.88 -16.62
N LEU A 213 4.63 -9.07 -15.32
CA LEU A 213 4.95 -10.32 -14.62
C LEU A 213 4.11 -11.50 -15.12
N LEU A 214 2.82 -11.29 -15.42
CA LEU A 214 1.99 -12.32 -16.06
C LEU A 214 2.49 -12.68 -17.46
N LEU A 215 2.92 -11.68 -18.24
CA LEU A 215 3.54 -11.91 -19.55
C LEU A 215 4.83 -12.72 -19.44
N ASP A 216 5.69 -12.45 -18.45
CA ASP A 216 6.94 -13.20 -18.23
C ASP A 216 6.68 -14.68 -17.87
N VAL A 217 5.62 -14.94 -17.09
CA VAL A 217 5.20 -16.32 -16.80
C VAL A 217 4.80 -17.06 -18.08
N GLY A 218 4.02 -16.41 -18.96
CA GLY A 218 3.53 -17.01 -20.21
C GLY A 218 4.52 -17.00 -21.38
N CYS A 219 5.58 -16.18 -21.32
CA CYS A 219 6.54 -16.04 -22.40
C CYS A 219 7.72 -17.00 -22.24
N LYS A 220 8.26 -17.53 -23.35
CA LYS A 220 9.54 -18.27 -23.30
C LYS A 220 10.68 -17.31 -22.92
N VAL A 221 11.75 -17.89 -22.36
CA VAL A 221 12.92 -17.11 -21.92
C VAL A 221 13.54 -16.41 -23.13
N LYS A 222 13.81 -15.10 -23.01
CA LYS A 222 14.41 -14.24 -24.06
C LYS A 222 13.60 -14.04 -25.35
N THR A 223 12.30 -14.35 -25.38
CA THR A 223 11.47 -14.07 -26.57
C THR A 223 10.71 -12.75 -26.54
N CYS A 224 10.36 -12.24 -25.36
CA CYS A 224 9.55 -11.03 -25.24
C CYS A 224 10.41 -9.80 -24.95
N ASP A 225 10.65 -8.96 -25.95
CA ASP A 225 11.51 -7.76 -25.83
C ASP A 225 11.05 -6.78 -24.74
N ILE A 226 9.74 -6.70 -24.52
CA ILE A 226 9.16 -5.82 -23.49
C ILE A 226 9.65 -6.16 -22.08
N LEU A 227 10.03 -7.41 -21.81
CA LEU A 227 10.51 -7.85 -20.49
C LEU A 227 11.87 -7.24 -20.13
N PHE A 228 12.69 -6.90 -21.13
CA PHE A 228 13.98 -6.23 -20.90
C PHE A 228 13.82 -4.75 -20.52
N ARG A 229 12.64 -4.17 -20.72
CA ARG A 229 12.30 -2.80 -20.32
C ARG A 229 11.52 -2.75 -19.00
N ALA A 230 11.69 -3.76 -18.14
CA ALA A 230 11.00 -3.86 -16.85
C ALA A 230 11.28 -2.69 -15.89
N GLU A 231 12.44 -2.02 -16.04
CA GLU A 231 12.86 -0.90 -15.22
C GLU A 231 11.83 0.25 -15.16
N TYR A 232 11.20 0.59 -16.29
CA TYR A 232 10.20 1.67 -16.32
C TYR A 232 8.96 1.33 -15.47
N PHE A 233 8.55 0.06 -15.49
CA PHE A 233 7.42 -0.43 -14.72
C PHE A 233 7.74 -0.51 -13.22
N LEU A 234 8.98 -0.89 -12.88
CA LEU A 234 9.46 -0.89 -11.50
C LEU A 234 9.54 0.52 -10.92
N VAL A 235 10.10 1.49 -11.68
CA VAL A 235 10.15 2.89 -11.27
C VAL A 235 8.73 3.43 -11.03
N LEU A 236 7.79 3.15 -11.94
CA LEU A 236 6.40 3.57 -11.78
C LEU A 236 5.76 3.00 -10.51
N ALA A 237 5.98 1.72 -10.22
CA ALA A 237 5.47 1.07 -9.01
C ALA A 237 6.06 1.70 -7.73
N VAL A 238 7.34 2.07 -7.73
CA VAL A 238 8.01 2.70 -6.59
C VAL A 238 7.54 4.13 -6.36
N LEU A 239 7.28 4.89 -7.43
CA LEU A 239 6.79 6.26 -7.33
C LEU A 239 5.48 6.35 -6.54
N ASN A 240 4.65 5.30 -6.54
CA ASN A 240 3.45 5.21 -5.71
C ASN A 240 3.72 5.41 -4.21
N SER A 241 4.84 4.93 -3.68
CA SER A 241 5.17 5.13 -2.27
C SER A 241 5.42 6.59 -1.92
N GLY A 242 5.81 7.41 -2.90
CA GLY A 242 5.94 8.87 -2.77
C GLY A 242 4.63 9.65 -2.95
N THR A 243 3.62 9.10 -3.63
CA THR A 243 2.35 9.80 -3.89
C THR A 243 1.42 9.78 -2.67
N ASN A 244 1.48 8.75 -1.82
CA ASN A 244 0.60 8.61 -0.66
C ASN A 244 0.63 9.82 0.31
N PRO A 245 1.80 10.31 0.77
CA PRO A 245 1.88 11.53 1.57
C PRO A 245 1.29 12.77 0.89
N ILE A 246 1.49 12.91 -0.42
CA ILE A 246 0.96 14.03 -1.22
C ILE A 246 -0.57 13.96 -1.24
N ILE A 247 -1.14 12.78 -1.49
CA ILE A 247 -2.58 12.57 -1.47
C ILE A 247 -3.15 12.93 -0.09
N TYR A 248 -2.54 12.47 1.01
CA TYR A 248 -3.02 12.77 2.37
C TYR A 248 -3.02 14.26 2.68
N THR A 249 -2.01 15.00 2.25
CA THR A 249 -1.93 16.45 2.48
C THR A 249 -2.90 17.24 1.59
N LEU A 250 -3.19 16.77 0.37
CA LEU A 250 -4.14 17.43 -0.52
C LEU A 250 -5.60 17.16 -0.14
N THR A 251 -5.94 15.93 0.24
CA THR A 251 -7.33 15.52 0.45
C THR A 251 -7.82 15.69 1.88
N ASN A 252 -6.92 15.72 2.88
CA ASN A 252 -7.28 15.83 4.28
C ASN A 252 -6.79 17.16 4.90
N LYS A 253 -7.70 18.14 5.00
CA LYS A 253 -7.42 19.47 5.60
C LYS A 253 -6.91 19.39 7.04
N GLU A 254 -7.28 18.36 7.81
CA GLU A 254 -6.78 18.19 9.18
C GLU A 254 -5.33 17.72 9.17
N MET A 255 -5.00 16.71 8.36
CA MET A 255 -3.62 16.26 8.19
C MET A 255 -2.74 17.35 7.60
N ARG A 256 -3.23 18.10 6.62
CA ARG A 256 -2.51 19.26 6.04
C ARG A 256 -2.13 20.29 7.10
N ARG A 257 -3.08 20.67 7.98
CA ARG A 257 -2.80 21.63 9.06
C ARG A 257 -1.77 21.11 10.05
N ALA A 258 -1.85 19.84 10.43
CA ALA A 258 -0.89 19.23 11.32
C ALA A 258 0.51 19.12 10.69
N PHE A 259 0.57 18.77 9.40
CA PHE A 259 1.81 18.74 8.62
C PHE A 259 2.47 20.12 8.54
N ILE A 260 1.70 21.16 8.20
CA ILE A 260 2.22 22.55 8.15
C ILE A 260 2.77 22.96 9.52
N ARG A 261 2.06 22.66 10.61
CA ARG A 261 2.53 22.97 11.97
C ARG A 261 3.89 22.35 12.28
N ILE A 262 4.08 21.09 11.91
CA ILE A 262 5.36 20.40 12.13
C ILE A 262 6.48 21.04 11.29
N MET A 263 6.20 21.34 10.02
CA MET A 263 7.15 22.04 9.15
C MET A 263 7.50 23.45 9.66
N SER A 264 6.53 24.18 10.21
CA SER A 264 6.74 25.51 10.76
C SER A 264 7.41 25.50 12.14
N CYS A 265 7.24 24.46 12.96
CA CYS A 265 8.02 24.30 14.19
C CYS A 265 9.47 23.87 13.94
N CYS A 266 9.76 23.27 12.78
CA CYS A 266 11.13 23.05 12.31
C CYS A 266 11.76 24.30 11.66
N LYS A 267 10.98 25.38 11.45
CA LYS A 267 11.55 26.72 11.21
C LYS A 267 11.83 27.33 12.57
N CYS A 268 13.11 27.47 12.93
CA CYS A 268 13.52 28.25 14.09
C CYS A 268 12.86 29.64 14.05
N PRO A 269 12.55 30.26 15.20
CA PRO A 269 12.29 31.68 15.22
C PRO A 269 13.55 32.37 14.71
N SER A 270 13.40 33.15 13.62
CA SER A 270 14.38 34.17 13.28
C SER A 270 14.50 35.06 14.52
N GLY A 271 15.65 35.02 15.18
CA GLY A 271 15.91 35.86 16.34
C GLY A 271 15.85 37.32 15.93
N ASP A 272 15.05 38.08 16.67
CA ASP A 272 15.18 39.52 16.82
C ASP A 272 16.42 39.84 17.68
#